data_AF-A0A661NG45-F1
#
_entry.id   AF-A0A661NG45-F1
#
_cell.length_a   1.000
_cell.length_b   1.000
_cell.length_c   1.000
_cell.angle_alpha   90.00
_cell.angle_beta   90.00
_cell.angle_gamma   90.00
#
_symmetry.space_group_name_H-M   'P 1'
#
loop_
_entity.id
_entity.type
_entity.pdbx_description
1 polymer ?
#
loop_
_entity_poly.entity_id
_entity_poly.type
_entity_poly.pdbx_seq_one_letter_code
_entity_poly.pdbx_strand_id
1 'polypeptide(L)'
;MDGDKELTFQQRSLFQQGFQCFTSEELRQYQWGLRFTPAACTSITVVALFTQTWWLALAVSTLGIWAFLAPAGHPMDFLYNKVVRHAFGMAALPPNPLQRRLACLAAGVLNFAIGWLFFFGLNVAAYGTGALLVTLQVIVITTHFCTLSWLYELGMRALGMWHVPTSSADARQRFDAGAILIDVRSPIEFAVDRLVGAKNVPVDCVGKYVDELRDHDLLVYCRSGLRSQIAREKLQGLGLARVSDIGAMGGLEDHFELDTEPAPTAELAVAVQAS
;
A
#
# COMPACT_ATOMS: atom_id res chain seq x y z
N MET A 1 9.93 -24.48 15.27
CA MET A 1 11.24 -23.87 14.98
C MET A 1 11.00 -22.79 13.94
N ASP A 2 11.14 -21.54 14.40
CA ASP A 2 11.25 -20.24 13.71
C ASP A 2 10.20 -19.85 12.65
N GLY A 3 9.44 -18.78 12.90
CA GLY A 3 8.44 -18.31 11.94
C GLY A 3 7.70 -17.01 12.26
N ASP A 4 7.75 -16.47 13.48
CA ASP A 4 7.40 -15.06 13.70
C ASP A 4 8.61 -14.21 13.35
N LYS A 5 8.98 -14.19 12.06
CA LYS A 5 10.12 -13.39 11.61
C LYS A 5 9.71 -11.93 11.66
N GLU A 6 10.10 -11.31 12.76
CA GLU A 6 10.18 -9.87 12.91
C GLU A 6 10.63 -9.24 11.58
N LEU A 7 9.76 -8.42 10.97
CA LEU A 7 10.04 -7.79 9.69
C LEU A 7 11.41 -7.12 9.73
N THR A 8 12.25 -7.39 8.73
CA THR A 8 13.53 -6.70 8.57
C THR A 8 13.29 -5.20 8.42
N PHE A 9 14.31 -4.38 8.69
CA PHE A 9 14.23 -2.92 8.54
C PHE A 9 13.65 -2.48 7.18
N GLN A 10 14.07 -3.13 6.10
CA GLN A 10 13.60 -2.83 4.75
C GLN A 10 12.14 -3.23 4.54
N GLN A 11 11.71 -4.38 5.06
CA GLN A 11 10.31 -4.80 4.99
C GLN A 11 9.41 -3.89 5.83
N ARG A 12 9.84 -3.49 7.03
CA ARG A 12 9.14 -2.49 7.85
C ARG A 12 8.97 -1.16 7.11
N SER A 13 10.03 -0.71 6.44
CA SER A 13 9.97 0.55 5.69
C SER A 13 9.04 0.46 4.47
N LEU A 14 8.98 -0.70 3.78
CA LEU A 14 8.00 -0.94 2.71
C LEU A 14 6.56 -1.00 3.25
N PHE A 15 6.37 -1.60 4.41
CA PHE A 15 5.08 -1.61 5.11
C PHE A 15 4.60 -0.18 5.41
N GLN A 16 5.49 0.69 5.89
CA GLN A 16 5.21 2.12 6.13
C GLN A 16 4.88 2.89 4.86
N GLN A 17 5.45 2.49 3.72
CA GLN A 17 5.11 3.04 2.40
C GLN A 17 3.73 2.59 1.88
N GLY A 18 3.00 1.77 2.64
CA GLY A 18 1.63 1.35 2.32
C GLY A 18 1.50 -0.04 1.71
N PHE A 19 2.58 -0.82 1.61
CA PHE A 19 2.56 -2.22 1.15
C PHE A 19 2.14 -3.18 2.27
N GLN A 20 1.05 -2.84 2.97
CA GLN A 20 0.61 -3.52 4.19
C GLN A 20 -0.11 -4.85 3.92
N CYS A 21 -0.50 -5.08 2.66
CA CYS A 21 -1.23 -6.25 2.19
C CYS A 21 -0.35 -7.44 1.82
N PHE A 22 0.98 -7.32 1.94
CA PHE A 22 1.94 -8.31 1.45
C PHE A 22 2.64 -9.04 2.60
N THR A 23 2.91 -10.33 2.42
CA THR A 23 3.67 -11.13 3.36
C THR A 23 5.14 -10.70 3.40
N SER A 24 5.87 -11.13 4.43
CA SER A 24 7.31 -10.84 4.53
C SER A 24 8.10 -11.39 3.33
N GLU A 25 7.69 -12.55 2.80
CA GLU A 25 8.31 -13.18 1.64
C GLU A 25 8.02 -12.39 0.35
N GLU A 26 6.77 -12.00 0.13
CA GLU A 26 6.38 -11.14 -1.00
C GLU A 26 7.12 -9.80 -0.98
N LEU A 27 7.17 -9.13 0.18
CA LEU A 27 7.92 -7.90 0.34
C LEU A 27 9.41 -8.08 -0.01
N ARG A 28 10.01 -9.23 0.33
CA ARG A 28 11.39 -9.55 -0.02
C ARG A 28 11.58 -9.66 -1.54
N GLN A 29 10.62 -10.25 -2.25
CA GLN A 29 10.66 -10.37 -3.71
C GLN A 29 10.57 -8.99 -4.39
N TYR A 30 9.78 -8.06 -3.85
CA TYR A 30 9.60 -6.73 -4.44
C TYR A 30 10.71 -5.73 -4.11
N GLN A 31 11.52 -5.96 -3.07
CA GLN A 31 12.53 -5.01 -2.57
C GLN A 31 13.43 -4.43 -3.66
N TRP A 32 13.92 -5.26 -4.58
CA TRP A 32 14.82 -4.81 -5.65
C TRP A 32 14.09 -4.01 -6.71
N GLY A 33 12.95 -4.51 -7.19
CA GLY A 33 12.16 -3.82 -8.21
C GLY A 33 11.65 -2.46 -7.75
N LEU A 34 11.24 -2.35 -6.48
CA LEU A 34 10.72 -1.10 -5.92
C LEU A 34 11.77 0.01 -5.82
N ARG A 35 13.07 -0.29 -5.95
CA ARG A 35 14.17 0.69 -6.01
C ARG A 35 14.42 1.24 -7.41
N PHE A 36 13.95 0.55 -8.44
CA PHE A 36 14.25 0.91 -9.83
C PHE A 36 13.77 2.32 -10.17
N THR A 37 12.49 2.60 -9.94
CA THR A 37 11.87 3.88 -10.27
C THR A 37 12.52 5.07 -9.56
N PRO A 38 12.70 5.08 -8.22
CA PRO A 38 13.39 6.18 -7.57
C PRO A 38 14.85 6.29 -8.02
N ALA A 39 15.56 5.19 -8.30
CA ALA A 39 16.93 5.24 -8.82
C ALA A 39 16.99 5.89 -10.21
N ALA A 40 16.15 5.45 -11.15
CA ALA A 40 16.09 5.98 -12.51
C ALA A 40 15.77 7.48 -12.53
N CYS A 41 14.73 7.90 -11.79
CA CYS A 41 14.38 9.32 -11.68
C CYS A 41 15.50 10.15 -11.05
N THR A 42 16.13 9.63 -9.99
CA THR A 42 17.24 10.32 -9.31
C THR A 42 18.47 10.46 -10.21
N SER A 43 18.78 9.44 -11.02
CA SER A 43 19.87 9.53 -12.01
C SER A 43 19.61 10.65 -13.01
N ILE A 44 18.38 10.81 -13.51
CA ILE A 44 18.02 11.89 -14.42
C ILE A 44 18.14 13.25 -13.70
N THR A 45 17.67 13.37 -12.45
CA THR A 45 17.84 14.60 -11.65
C THR A 45 19.31 14.94 -11.43
N VAL A 46 20.18 13.97 -11.15
CA VAL A 46 21.63 14.19 -11.00
C VAL A 46 22.24 14.70 -12.30
N VAL A 47 21.85 14.13 -13.46
CA VAL A 47 22.28 14.65 -14.77
C VAL A 47 21.78 16.08 -14.97
N ALA A 48 20.52 16.38 -14.60
CA ALA A 48 19.97 17.73 -14.67
C ALA A 48 20.77 18.74 -13.84
N LEU A 49 21.14 18.38 -12.61
CA LEU A 49 21.96 19.20 -11.71
C LEU A 49 23.38 19.41 -12.25
N PHE A 50 24.01 18.35 -12.75
CA PHE A 50 25.36 18.39 -13.29
C PHE A 50 25.44 19.26 -14.55
N THR A 51 24.45 19.16 -15.42
CA THR A 51 24.40 19.88 -16.71
C THR A 51 23.66 21.23 -16.63
N GLN A 52 23.10 21.58 -15.46
CA GLN A 52 22.23 22.76 -15.26
C GLN A 52 21.05 22.82 -16.22
N THR A 53 20.53 21.65 -16.60
CA THR A 53 19.47 21.52 -17.61
C THR A 53 18.10 21.54 -16.94
N TRP A 54 17.43 22.69 -16.96
CA TRP A 54 16.13 22.89 -16.32
C TRP A 54 15.05 21.92 -16.80
N TRP A 55 15.01 21.61 -18.11
CA TRP A 55 13.94 20.78 -18.69
C TRP A 55 14.05 19.31 -18.26
N LEU A 56 15.25 18.80 -17.96
CA LEU A 56 15.41 17.45 -17.43
C LEU A 56 14.79 17.33 -16.04
N ALA A 57 14.99 18.34 -15.18
CA ALA A 57 14.35 18.39 -13.88
C ALA A 57 12.81 18.49 -14.01
N LEU A 58 12.30 19.30 -14.94
CA LEU A 58 10.86 19.36 -15.22
C LEU A 58 10.31 18.04 -15.78
N ALA A 59 11.06 17.32 -16.62
CA ALA A 59 10.66 16.00 -17.09
C ALA A 59 10.50 15.02 -15.91
N VAL A 60 11.46 14.97 -14.98
CA VAL A 60 11.32 14.15 -13.76
C VAL A 60 10.15 14.62 -12.89
N SER A 61 9.92 15.93 -12.81
CA SER A 61 8.77 16.49 -12.11
C SER A 61 7.45 15.94 -12.63
N THR A 62 7.27 15.88 -13.96
CA THR A 62 6.06 15.32 -14.57
C THR A 62 5.85 13.85 -14.20
N LEU A 63 6.91 13.05 -14.14
CA LEU A 63 6.84 11.65 -13.71
C LEU A 63 6.36 11.53 -12.25
N GLY A 64 6.93 12.36 -11.36
CA GLY A 64 6.54 12.39 -9.95
C GLY A 64 5.07 12.79 -9.73
N ILE A 65 4.58 13.79 -10.49
CA ILE A 65 3.18 14.22 -10.45
C ILE A 65 2.27 13.14 -11.05
N TRP A 66 2.68 12.53 -12.16
CA TRP A 66 1.93 11.45 -12.79
C TRP A 66 1.76 10.23 -11.88
N ALA A 67 2.79 9.89 -11.10
CA ALA A 67 2.73 8.83 -10.09
C ALA A 67 1.54 9.01 -9.13
N PHE A 68 1.25 10.27 -8.77
CA PHE A 68 0.12 10.57 -7.90
C PHE A 68 -1.22 10.36 -8.61
N LEU A 69 -1.35 10.72 -9.89
CA LEU A 69 -2.62 10.63 -10.61
C LEU A 69 -2.95 9.21 -11.11
N ALA A 70 -1.93 8.39 -11.41
CA ALA A 70 -2.10 7.06 -12.00
C ALA A 70 -1.42 5.96 -11.16
N PRO A 71 -2.13 5.34 -10.18
CA PRO A 71 -1.54 4.40 -9.22
C PRO A 71 -0.83 3.19 -9.84
N ALA A 72 -1.39 2.65 -10.92
CA ALA A 72 -0.84 1.52 -11.69
C ALA A 72 -0.16 1.97 -13.00
N GLY A 73 -0.02 3.29 -13.20
CA GLY A 73 0.31 3.87 -14.51
C GLY A 73 1.67 4.55 -14.59
N HIS A 74 2.56 4.38 -13.61
CA HIS A 74 3.82 5.12 -13.59
C HIS A 74 4.74 4.68 -14.76
N PRO A 75 5.24 5.60 -15.61
CA PRO A 75 6.04 5.26 -16.78
C PRO A 75 7.29 4.43 -16.49
N MET A 76 7.98 4.71 -15.38
CA MET A 76 9.16 3.91 -14.98
C MET A 76 8.77 2.52 -14.46
N ASP A 77 7.59 2.38 -13.86
CA ASP A 77 7.13 1.05 -13.42
C ASP A 77 6.72 0.21 -14.64
N PHE A 78 6.16 0.83 -15.68
CA PHE A 78 5.94 0.18 -16.97
C PHE A 78 7.24 -0.24 -17.64
N LEU A 79 8.25 0.63 -17.64
CA LEU A 79 9.58 0.30 -18.17
C LEU A 79 10.17 -0.90 -17.41
N TYR A 80 10.06 -0.90 -16.08
CA TYR A 80 10.49 -2.03 -15.27
C TYR A 80 9.74 -3.31 -15.62
N ASN A 81 8.41 -3.27 -15.60
CA ASN A 81 7.55 -4.43 -15.80
C ASN A 81 7.61 -5.00 -17.22
N LYS A 82 7.86 -4.17 -18.24
CA LYS A 82 7.97 -4.64 -19.62
C LYS A 82 9.38 -5.07 -20.00
N VAL A 83 10.41 -4.40 -19.48
CA VAL A 83 11.80 -4.60 -19.94
C VAL A 83 12.66 -5.18 -18.82
N VAL A 84 12.85 -4.43 -17.74
CA VAL A 84 13.87 -4.72 -16.73
C VAL A 84 13.61 -6.05 -16.03
N ARG A 85 12.37 -6.34 -15.63
CA ARG A 85 12.07 -7.58 -14.90
C ARG A 85 12.37 -8.82 -15.74
N HIS A 86 12.14 -8.78 -17.06
CA HIS A 86 12.34 -9.94 -17.94
C HIS A 86 13.82 -10.17 -18.21
N ALA A 87 14.64 -9.11 -18.22
CA ALA A 87 16.08 -9.22 -18.38
C ALA A 87 16.78 -9.91 -17.19
N PHE A 88 16.19 -9.85 -15.98
CA PHE A 88 16.79 -10.36 -14.75
C PHE A 88 15.92 -11.38 -13.98
N GLY A 89 14.80 -11.84 -14.55
CA GLY A 89 13.90 -12.82 -13.91
C GLY A 89 13.27 -12.35 -12.59
N MET A 90 12.91 -11.06 -12.49
CA MET A 90 12.39 -10.45 -11.26
C MET A 90 10.86 -10.43 -11.18
N ALA A 91 10.33 -10.30 -9.96
CA ALA A 91 8.89 -10.17 -9.70
C ALA A 91 8.28 -8.90 -10.33
N ALA A 92 7.00 -8.99 -10.71
CA ALA A 92 6.24 -7.86 -11.23
C ALA A 92 5.95 -6.84 -10.12
N LEU A 93 6.06 -5.53 -10.41
CA LEU A 93 5.71 -4.53 -9.40
C LEU A 93 4.19 -4.42 -9.22
N PRO A 94 3.70 -4.41 -7.97
CA PRO A 94 2.31 -4.12 -7.67
C PRO A 94 2.00 -2.62 -7.85
N PRO A 95 0.70 -2.23 -7.90
CA PRO A 95 0.29 -0.82 -7.93
C PRO A 95 0.82 -0.01 -6.74
N ASN A 96 1.09 1.28 -6.95
CA ASN A 96 1.63 2.14 -5.90
C ASN A 96 0.56 2.53 -4.87
N PRO A 97 0.76 2.24 -3.57
CA PRO A 97 -0.11 2.70 -2.49
C PRO A 97 -0.02 4.23 -2.29
N LEU A 98 -0.97 4.79 -1.54
CA LEU A 98 -1.11 6.23 -1.34
C LEU A 98 0.16 6.89 -0.78
N GLN A 99 0.77 6.30 0.25
CA GLN A 99 1.93 6.86 0.93
C GLN A 99 3.13 6.99 -0.03
N ARG A 100 3.37 5.95 -0.84
CA ARG A 100 4.39 5.99 -1.92
C ARG A 100 4.04 7.01 -3.00
N ARG A 101 2.78 7.15 -3.39
CA ARG A 101 2.33 8.17 -4.36
C ARG A 101 2.57 9.60 -3.86
N LEU A 102 2.32 9.85 -2.57
CA LEU A 102 2.63 11.13 -1.93
C LEU A 102 4.14 11.41 -1.93
N ALA A 103 4.98 10.39 -1.71
CA ALA A 103 6.43 10.53 -1.79
C ALA A 103 6.89 10.89 -3.21
N CYS A 104 6.35 10.23 -4.24
CA CYS A 104 6.62 10.58 -5.64
C CYS A 104 6.16 12.00 -5.99
N LEU A 105 4.99 12.44 -5.49
CA LEU A 105 4.49 13.80 -5.69
C LEU A 105 5.45 14.83 -5.07
N ALA A 106 5.88 14.61 -3.83
CA ALA A 106 6.81 15.50 -3.14
C ALA A 106 8.16 15.62 -3.88
N ALA A 107 8.70 14.48 -4.35
CA ALA A 107 9.89 14.47 -5.20
C ALA A 107 9.66 15.20 -6.54
N GLY A 108 8.45 15.09 -7.11
CA GLY A 108 8.04 15.81 -8.30
C GLY A 108 7.99 17.33 -8.09
N VAL A 109 7.48 17.80 -6.95
CA VAL A 109 7.45 19.22 -6.55
C VAL A 109 8.87 19.76 -6.35
N LEU A 110 9.76 19.00 -5.70
CA LEU A 110 11.16 19.42 -5.55
C LEU A 110 11.88 19.50 -6.89
N ASN A 111 11.64 18.55 -7.81
CA ASN A 111 12.16 18.64 -9.18
C ASN A 111 11.59 19.83 -9.97
N PHE A 112 10.31 20.16 -9.77
CA PHE A 112 9.70 21.36 -10.35
C PHE A 112 10.44 22.62 -9.90
N ALA A 113 10.69 22.73 -8.59
CA ALA A 113 11.45 23.83 -8.01
C ALA A 113 12.87 23.89 -8.60
N ILE A 114 13.59 22.78 -8.66
CA ILE A 114 14.94 22.71 -9.27
C ILE A 114 14.92 23.24 -10.71
N GLY A 115 13.96 22.79 -11.53
CA GLY A 115 13.82 23.24 -12.92
C GLY A 115 13.63 24.74 -13.02
N TRP A 116 12.70 25.31 -12.24
CA TRP A 116 12.46 26.76 -12.24
C TRP A 116 13.62 27.57 -11.66
N LEU A 117 14.31 27.07 -10.65
CA LEU A 117 15.49 27.73 -10.09
C LEU A 117 16.61 27.84 -11.12
N PHE A 118 16.87 26.78 -11.90
CA PHE A 118 17.82 26.87 -13.02
C PHE A 118 17.32 27.78 -14.13
N PHE A 119 16.02 27.76 -14.46
CA PHE A 119 15.44 28.64 -15.47
C PHE A 119 15.65 30.13 -15.13
N PHE A 120 15.54 30.51 -13.85
CA PHE A 120 15.78 31.87 -13.37
C PHE A 120 17.26 32.17 -13.02
N GLY A 121 18.19 31.23 -13.25
CA GLY A 121 19.61 31.41 -12.95
C GLY A 121 19.95 31.39 -11.44
N LEU A 122 19.03 30.93 -10.59
CA LEU A 122 19.21 30.83 -9.13
C LEU A 122 19.97 29.55 -8.76
N ASN A 123 21.19 29.41 -9.29
CA ASN A 123 21.96 28.16 -9.25
C ASN A 123 22.25 27.65 -7.83
N VAL A 124 22.57 28.53 -6.90
CA VAL A 124 22.86 28.13 -5.49
C VAL A 124 21.63 27.49 -4.85
N ALA A 125 20.45 28.09 -5.05
CA ALA A 125 19.20 27.53 -4.55
C ALA A 125 18.88 26.20 -5.25
N ALA A 126 19.07 26.12 -6.59
CA ALA A 126 18.86 24.88 -7.34
C ALA A 126 19.71 23.73 -6.81
N TYR A 127 21.01 23.98 -6.55
CA TYR A 127 21.90 22.99 -5.96
C TYR A 127 21.54 22.63 -4.52
N GLY A 128 21.12 23.61 -3.71
CA GLY A 128 20.64 23.36 -2.35
C GLY A 128 19.41 22.44 -2.33
N THR A 129 18.40 22.73 -3.16
CA THR A 129 17.22 21.89 -3.31
C THR A 129 17.57 20.51 -3.90
N GLY A 130 18.45 20.48 -4.89
CA GLY A 130 18.95 19.25 -5.52
C GLY A 130 19.68 18.33 -4.55
N ALA A 131 20.58 18.88 -3.72
CA ALA A 131 21.31 18.13 -2.72
C ALA A 131 20.36 17.50 -1.70
N LEU A 132 19.40 18.27 -1.17
CA LEU A 132 18.38 17.75 -0.26
C LEU A 132 17.60 16.59 -0.89
N LEU A 133 17.09 16.78 -2.11
CA LEU A 133 16.34 15.76 -2.83
C LEU A 133 17.17 14.50 -3.05
N VAL A 134 18.39 14.62 -3.61
CA VAL A 134 19.26 13.47 -3.90
C VAL A 134 19.60 12.71 -2.62
N THR A 135 19.89 13.40 -1.51
CA THR A 135 20.13 12.75 -0.22
C THR A 135 18.94 11.92 0.25
N LEU A 136 17.72 12.49 0.22
CA LEU A 136 16.50 11.76 0.58
C LEU A 136 16.29 10.54 -0.32
N GLN A 137 16.55 10.67 -1.62
CA GLN A 137 16.39 9.58 -2.57
C GLN A 137 17.43 8.48 -2.38
N VAL A 138 18.68 8.81 -2.09
CA VAL A 138 19.72 7.82 -1.76
C VAL A 138 19.30 6.99 -0.54
N ILE A 139 18.74 7.61 0.49
CA ILE A 139 18.20 6.88 1.66
C ILE A 139 17.10 5.91 1.23
N VAL A 140 16.11 6.36 0.44
CA VAL A 140 15.02 5.50 -0.05
C VAL A 140 15.55 4.35 -0.91
N ILE A 141 16.44 4.63 -1.87
CA ILE A 141 17.00 3.64 -2.79
C ILE A 141 17.79 2.56 -2.05
N THR A 142 18.52 2.94 -1.00
CA THR A 142 19.40 2.01 -0.27
C THR A 142 18.69 1.27 0.85
N THR A 143 17.73 1.91 1.52
CA THR A 143 17.16 1.41 2.78
C THR A 143 15.65 1.17 2.75
N HIS A 144 14.94 1.64 1.71
CA HIS A 144 13.48 1.78 1.66
C HIS A 144 12.88 2.73 2.71
N PHE A 145 13.69 3.36 3.56
CA PHE A 145 13.20 4.35 4.50
C PHE A 145 12.80 5.63 3.75
N CYS A 146 11.53 6.01 3.84
CA CYS A 146 11.00 7.24 3.25
C CYS A 146 10.55 8.19 4.35
N THR A 147 11.27 9.29 4.52
CA THR A 147 10.97 10.31 5.54
C THR A 147 9.52 10.81 5.46
N LEU A 148 8.96 10.96 4.26
CA LEU A 148 7.58 11.41 4.11
C LEU A 148 6.56 10.34 4.55
N SER A 149 6.81 9.06 4.25
CA SER A 149 5.94 7.98 4.72
C SER A 149 5.97 7.84 6.24
N TRP A 150 7.15 8.04 6.84
CA TRP A 150 7.30 8.09 8.30
C TRP A 150 6.57 9.29 8.94
N LEU A 151 6.68 10.49 8.35
CA LEU A 151 5.94 11.67 8.78
C LEU A 151 4.42 11.48 8.65
N TYR A 152 3.99 10.86 7.55
CA TYR A 152 2.58 10.50 7.33
C TYR A 152 2.08 9.55 8.42
N GLU A 153 2.81 8.47 8.70
CA GLU A 153 2.49 7.56 9.80
C GLU A 153 2.43 8.28 11.15
N LEU A 154 3.42 9.12 11.46
CA LEU A 154 3.45 9.89 12.70
C LEU A 154 2.22 10.80 12.83
N GLY A 155 1.86 11.51 11.75
CA GLY A 155 0.67 12.36 11.71
C GLY A 155 -0.61 11.56 11.90
N MET A 156 -0.76 10.44 11.20
CA MET A 156 -1.93 9.56 11.34
C MET A 156 -2.04 8.96 12.74
N ARG A 157 -0.91 8.58 13.36
CA ARG A 157 -0.87 8.12 14.76
C ARG A 157 -1.29 9.22 15.73
N ALA A 158 -0.79 10.45 15.54
CA ALA A 158 -1.17 11.59 16.37
C ALA A 158 -2.67 11.93 16.24
N LEU A 159 -3.27 11.70 15.07
CA LEU A 159 -4.70 11.87 14.84
C LEU A 159 -5.55 10.65 15.28
N GLY A 160 -4.94 9.58 15.79
CA GLY A 160 -5.63 8.35 16.17
C GLY A 160 -6.14 7.49 15.00
N MET A 161 -5.77 7.84 13.77
CA MET A 161 -6.24 7.21 12.53
C MET A 161 -5.30 6.11 11.99
N TRP A 162 -4.26 5.75 12.74
CA TRP A 162 -3.30 4.72 12.32
C TRP A 162 -3.54 3.41 13.07
N HIS A 163 -3.90 2.35 12.34
CA HIS A 163 -3.97 1.00 12.90
C HIS A 163 -3.21 0.00 12.06
N VAL A 164 -2.34 -0.75 12.72
CA VAL A 164 -1.62 -1.88 12.12
C VAL A 164 -2.58 -3.07 12.13
N PRO A 165 -2.75 -3.78 11.00
CA PRO A 165 -3.54 -5.00 10.99
C PRO A 165 -2.98 -6.03 11.97
N THR A 166 -3.89 -6.77 12.61
CA THR A 166 -3.56 -7.95 13.39
C THR A 166 -2.89 -8.98 12.47
N SER A 167 -1.81 -9.61 12.94
CA SER A 167 -1.08 -10.61 12.14
C SER A 167 -1.98 -11.79 11.78
N SER A 168 -1.71 -12.42 10.64
CA SER A 168 -2.47 -13.58 10.16
C SER A 168 -2.44 -14.75 11.15
N ALA A 169 -1.33 -14.96 11.87
CA ALA A 169 -1.21 -15.96 12.92
C ALA A 169 -2.10 -15.67 14.16
N ASP A 170 -2.10 -14.43 14.68
CA ASP A 170 -2.97 -14.03 15.79
C ASP A 170 -4.45 -14.05 15.38
N ALA A 171 -4.74 -13.58 14.16
CA ALA A 171 -6.06 -13.67 13.56
C ALA A 171 -6.54 -15.13 13.51
N ARG A 172 -5.68 -16.07 13.11
CA ARG A 172 -6.03 -17.49 13.05
C ARG A 172 -6.30 -18.07 14.44
N GLN A 173 -5.46 -17.76 15.42
CA GLN A 173 -5.68 -18.19 16.80
C GLN A 173 -7.02 -17.69 17.36
N ARG A 174 -7.38 -16.43 17.08
CA ARG A 174 -8.66 -15.84 17.51
C ARG A 174 -9.84 -16.45 16.78
N PHE A 175 -9.70 -16.72 15.48
CA PHE A 175 -10.71 -17.43 14.70
C PHE A 175 -10.98 -18.83 15.25
N ASP A 176 -9.93 -19.60 15.53
CA ASP A 176 -10.05 -20.93 16.15
C ASP A 176 -10.66 -20.86 17.57
N ALA A 177 -10.52 -19.74 18.27
CA ALA A 177 -11.14 -19.45 19.56
C ALA A 177 -12.60 -18.93 19.46
N GLY A 178 -13.16 -18.84 18.25
CA GLY A 178 -14.55 -18.46 18.00
C GLY A 178 -14.78 -17.00 17.59
N ALA A 179 -13.74 -16.27 17.19
CA ALA A 179 -13.92 -14.97 16.55
C ALA A 179 -14.60 -15.12 15.17
N ILE A 180 -15.41 -14.14 14.80
CA ILE A 180 -16.13 -14.12 13.52
C ILE A 180 -15.25 -13.45 12.46
N LEU A 181 -14.99 -14.18 11.38
CA LEU A 181 -14.29 -13.68 10.21
C LEU A 181 -15.28 -12.97 9.28
N ILE A 182 -15.02 -11.69 8.99
CA ILE A 182 -15.92 -10.83 8.22
C ILE A 182 -15.22 -10.33 6.95
N ASP A 183 -15.78 -10.69 5.80
CA ASP A 183 -15.37 -10.15 4.51
C ASP A 183 -16.17 -8.88 4.19
N VAL A 184 -15.49 -7.73 4.11
CA VAL A 184 -16.14 -6.44 3.87
C VAL A 184 -16.18 -6.00 2.41
N ARG A 185 -15.88 -6.93 1.49
CA ARG A 185 -15.99 -6.73 0.04
C ARG A 185 -17.44 -6.80 -0.43
N SER A 186 -17.66 -6.53 -1.72
CA SER A 186 -18.99 -6.67 -2.31
C SER A 186 -19.46 -8.13 -2.30
N PRO A 187 -20.78 -8.39 -2.31
CA PRO A 187 -21.32 -9.75 -2.42
C PRO A 187 -20.82 -10.49 -3.67
N ILE A 188 -20.61 -9.77 -4.78
CA ILE A 188 -20.09 -10.33 -6.02
C ILE A 188 -18.64 -10.80 -5.84
N GLU A 189 -17.78 -10.01 -5.21
CA GLU A 189 -16.40 -10.43 -4.91
C GLU A 189 -16.38 -11.66 -4.00
N PHE A 190 -17.21 -11.67 -2.95
CA PHE A 190 -17.31 -12.78 -2.01
C PHE A 190 -17.83 -14.08 -2.63
N ALA A 191 -18.66 -13.97 -3.67
CA ALA A 191 -19.18 -15.11 -4.41
C ALA A 191 -18.14 -15.73 -5.38
N VAL A 192 -17.10 -14.97 -5.74
CA VAL A 192 -16.01 -15.42 -6.63
C VAL A 192 -14.92 -16.14 -5.84
N ASP A 193 -14.47 -15.54 -4.74
CA ASP A 193 -13.51 -16.12 -3.81
C ASP A 193 -13.76 -15.59 -2.39
N ARG A 194 -13.35 -16.34 -1.37
CA ARG A 194 -13.46 -15.93 0.05
C ARG A 194 -12.59 -16.79 0.93
N LEU A 195 -12.27 -16.31 2.13
CA LEU A 195 -11.71 -17.19 3.17
C LEU A 195 -12.79 -18.12 3.71
N VAL A 196 -12.46 -19.39 3.92
CA VAL A 196 -13.36 -20.38 4.50
C VAL A 196 -13.87 -19.91 5.86
N GLY A 197 -15.19 -19.99 6.07
CA GLY A 197 -15.85 -19.55 7.31
C GLY A 197 -16.06 -18.04 7.43
N ALA A 198 -15.68 -17.25 6.42
CA ALA A 198 -15.98 -15.81 6.41
C ALA A 198 -17.47 -15.55 6.16
N LYS A 199 -18.02 -14.52 6.82
CA LYS A 199 -19.34 -13.95 6.54
C LYS A 199 -19.19 -12.65 5.75
N ASN A 200 -19.95 -12.48 4.67
CA ASN A 200 -19.92 -11.24 3.91
C ASN A 200 -20.75 -10.14 4.60
N VAL A 201 -20.10 -9.02 4.90
CA VAL A 201 -20.73 -7.80 5.42
C VAL A 201 -20.09 -6.60 4.72
N PRO A 202 -20.61 -6.18 3.56
CA PRO A 202 -20.01 -5.11 2.76
C PRO A 202 -19.78 -3.83 3.57
N VAL A 203 -18.65 -3.16 3.35
CA VAL A 203 -18.22 -1.95 4.11
C VAL A 203 -19.25 -0.81 4.13
N ASP A 204 -20.12 -0.74 3.13
CA ASP A 204 -21.19 0.26 3.04
C ASP A 204 -22.42 -0.11 3.89
N CYS A 205 -22.56 -1.39 4.21
CA CYS A 205 -23.68 -1.95 4.96
C CYS A 205 -23.33 -2.33 6.41
N VAL A 206 -22.05 -2.28 6.83
CA VAL A 206 -21.61 -2.71 8.18
C VAL A 206 -22.42 -2.09 9.32
N GLY A 207 -22.90 -0.85 9.17
CA GLY A 207 -23.74 -0.18 10.17
C GLY A 207 -25.09 -0.87 10.41
N LYS A 208 -25.62 -1.61 9.44
CA LYS A 208 -26.90 -2.35 9.55
C LYS A 208 -26.77 -3.61 10.41
N TYR A 209 -25.55 -4.13 10.56
CA TYR A 209 -25.28 -5.39 11.27
C TYR A 209 -24.71 -5.16 12.68
N VAL A 210 -24.69 -3.91 13.16
CA VAL A 210 -24.12 -3.53 14.46
C VAL A 210 -24.67 -4.36 15.61
N ASP A 211 -25.99 -4.54 15.67
CA ASP A 211 -26.62 -5.26 16.78
C ASP A 211 -26.36 -6.77 16.73
N GLU A 212 -26.25 -7.34 15.53
CA GLU A 212 -25.87 -8.75 15.35
C GLU A 212 -24.40 -8.99 15.73
N LEU A 213 -23.54 -8.00 15.51
CA LEU A 213 -22.09 -8.14 15.66
C LEU A 213 -21.56 -7.68 17.04
N ARG A 214 -22.40 -7.06 17.88
CA ARG A 214 -21.99 -6.32 19.09
C ARG A 214 -21.20 -7.13 20.12
N ASP A 215 -21.62 -8.38 20.35
CA ASP A 215 -21.07 -9.24 21.42
C ASP A 215 -19.99 -10.21 20.92
N HIS A 216 -19.56 -10.08 19.67
CA HIS A 216 -18.60 -10.97 19.03
C HIS A 216 -17.19 -10.35 18.96
N ASP A 217 -16.18 -11.22 18.80
CA ASP A 217 -14.84 -10.77 18.39
C ASP A 217 -14.83 -10.76 16.87
N LEU A 218 -14.53 -9.63 16.24
CA LEU A 218 -14.63 -9.49 14.80
C LEU A 218 -13.24 -9.35 14.17
N LEU A 219 -12.99 -10.17 13.17
CA LEU A 219 -11.81 -10.13 12.31
C LEU A 219 -12.24 -9.68 10.91
N VAL A 220 -12.07 -8.40 10.59
CA VAL A 220 -12.48 -7.84 9.30
C VAL A 220 -11.32 -7.87 8.30
N TYR A 221 -11.60 -8.30 7.07
CA TYR A 221 -10.63 -8.30 5.97
C TYR A 221 -11.28 -7.90 4.65
N CYS A 222 -10.46 -7.53 3.66
CA CYS A 222 -10.93 -7.27 2.32
C CYS A 222 -9.85 -7.61 1.27
N ARG A 223 -10.00 -7.15 0.02
CA ARG A 223 -9.03 -7.47 -1.05
C ARG A 223 -7.67 -6.82 -0.82
N SER A 224 -7.65 -5.55 -0.40
CA SER A 224 -6.42 -4.71 -0.35
C SER A 224 -6.12 -4.09 1.01
N GLY A 225 -6.91 -4.40 2.06
CA GLY A 225 -6.80 -3.85 3.41
C GLY A 225 -7.54 -2.51 3.64
N LEU A 226 -7.70 -1.67 2.62
CA LEU A 226 -8.31 -0.34 2.81
C LEU A 226 -9.77 -0.40 3.32
N ARG A 227 -10.58 -1.29 2.77
CA ARG A 227 -12.00 -1.40 3.16
C ARG A 227 -12.16 -1.99 4.57
N SER A 228 -11.29 -2.90 4.98
CA SER A 228 -11.34 -3.49 6.32
C SER A 228 -10.89 -2.51 7.40
N GLN A 229 -9.93 -1.63 7.09
CA GLN A 229 -9.62 -0.49 7.96
C GLN A 229 -10.83 0.44 8.13
N ILE A 230 -11.48 0.83 7.02
CA ILE A 230 -12.70 1.67 7.06
C ILE A 230 -13.83 0.98 7.84
N ALA A 231 -14.06 -0.32 7.60
CA ALA A 231 -15.08 -1.09 8.29
C ALA A 231 -14.83 -1.13 9.80
N ARG A 232 -13.58 -1.35 10.19
CA ARG A 232 -13.16 -1.32 11.60
C ARG A 232 -13.45 0.02 12.25
N GLU A 233 -13.04 1.12 11.63
CA GLU A 233 -13.28 2.47 12.14
C GLU A 233 -14.78 2.77 12.27
N LYS A 234 -15.59 2.41 11.26
CA LYS A 234 -17.05 2.55 11.32
C LYS A 234 -17.66 1.74 12.47
N LEU A 235 -17.31 0.46 12.60
CA LEU A 235 -17.87 -0.41 13.63
C LEU A 235 -17.45 0.04 15.04
N GLN A 236 -16.19 0.44 15.23
CA GLN A 236 -15.73 1.00 16.51
C GLN A 236 -16.45 2.31 16.85
N GLY A 237 -16.63 3.19 15.86
CA GLY A 237 -17.39 4.44 16.02
C GLY A 237 -18.88 4.22 16.38
N LEU A 238 -19.42 3.04 16.04
CA LEU A 238 -20.78 2.61 16.40
C LEU A 238 -20.84 1.81 17.72
N GLY A 239 -19.72 1.74 18.46
CA GLY A 239 -19.66 1.17 19.80
C GLY A 239 -19.33 -0.32 19.87
N LEU A 240 -18.86 -0.95 18.79
CA LEU A 240 -18.33 -2.31 18.85
C LEU A 240 -16.90 -2.29 19.39
N ALA A 241 -16.70 -2.90 20.55
CA ALA A 241 -15.41 -2.86 21.25
C ALA A 241 -14.35 -3.78 20.65
N ARG A 242 -14.74 -4.93 20.08
CA ARG A 242 -13.81 -5.99 19.63
C ARG A 242 -13.80 -6.14 18.12
N VAL A 243 -13.16 -5.17 17.44
CA VAL A 243 -13.01 -5.19 15.99
C VAL A 243 -11.54 -5.04 15.61
N SER A 244 -11.00 -6.07 14.96
CA SER A 244 -9.62 -6.11 14.46
C SER A 244 -9.62 -6.19 12.95
N ASP A 245 -8.88 -5.30 12.33
CA ASP A 245 -8.54 -5.38 10.91
C ASP A 245 -7.40 -6.38 10.78
N ILE A 246 -7.57 -7.39 9.94
CA ILE A 246 -6.55 -8.41 9.66
C ILE A 246 -5.93 -8.21 8.27
N GLY A 247 -6.30 -7.13 7.57
CA GLY A 247 -5.64 -6.65 6.37
C GLY A 247 -6.21 -7.21 5.07
N ALA A 248 -5.33 -7.45 4.11
CA ALA A 248 -5.69 -7.91 2.78
C ALA A 248 -5.71 -9.43 2.69
N MET A 249 -6.64 -9.96 1.90
CA MET A 249 -6.83 -11.38 1.65
C MET A 249 -5.54 -12.11 1.26
N GLY A 250 -4.73 -11.54 0.35
CA GLY A 250 -3.48 -12.18 -0.08
C GLY A 250 -2.46 -12.39 1.05
N GLY A 251 -2.47 -11.54 2.08
CA GLY A 251 -1.62 -11.69 3.26
C GLY A 251 -2.13 -12.70 4.29
N LEU A 252 -3.27 -13.34 4.05
CA LEU A 252 -3.93 -14.27 4.98
C LEU A 252 -3.83 -15.74 4.54
N GLU A 253 -3.41 -16.01 3.30
CA GLU A 253 -3.37 -17.34 2.68
C GLU A 253 -2.45 -18.33 3.43
N ASP A 254 -1.43 -17.83 4.14
CA ASP A 254 -0.54 -18.66 4.97
C ASP A 254 -1.26 -19.36 6.13
N HIS A 255 -2.38 -18.78 6.60
CA HIS A 255 -3.09 -19.24 7.80
C HIS A 255 -4.60 -19.45 7.59
N PHE A 256 -5.17 -19.00 6.48
CA PHE A 256 -6.58 -19.15 6.14
C PHE A 256 -6.71 -19.78 4.77
N GLU A 257 -7.61 -20.76 4.66
CA GLU A 257 -7.89 -21.44 3.41
C GLU A 257 -8.81 -20.59 2.53
N LEU A 258 -8.51 -20.50 1.24
CA LEU A 258 -9.36 -19.84 0.25
C LEU A 258 -10.37 -20.84 -0.32
N ASP A 259 -11.64 -20.48 -0.19
CA ASP A 259 -12.71 -21.03 -1.00
C ASP A 259 -12.75 -20.27 -2.33
N THR A 260 -12.37 -20.96 -3.40
CA THR A 260 -12.39 -20.45 -4.79
C THR A 260 -13.50 -21.09 -5.60
N GLU A 261 -14.34 -21.92 -4.97
CA GLU A 261 -15.51 -22.44 -5.65
C GLU A 261 -16.55 -21.31 -5.76
N PRO A 262 -17.01 -20.98 -6.98
CA PRO A 262 -18.00 -19.95 -7.15
C PRO A 262 -19.27 -20.35 -6.40
N ALA A 263 -19.81 -19.41 -5.63
CA ALA A 263 -21.03 -19.63 -4.87
C ALA A 263 -22.15 -20.18 -5.78
N PRO A 264 -22.99 -21.11 -5.29
CA PRO A 264 -24.08 -21.67 -6.08
C PRO A 264 -24.93 -20.56 -6.70
N THR A 265 -25.41 -20.77 -7.91
CA THR A 265 -25.99 -19.74 -8.80
C THR A 265 -27.11 -18.90 -8.16
N ALA A 266 -27.80 -19.46 -7.16
CA ALA A 266 -28.82 -18.79 -6.37
C ALA A 266 -28.24 -17.69 -5.44
N GLU A 267 -27.08 -17.90 -4.82
CA GLU A 267 -26.41 -16.88 -4.00
C GLU A 267 -25.85 -15.73 -4.85
N LEU A 268 -25.36 -16.04 -6.05
CA LEU A 268 -24.95 -15.03 -7.03
C LEU A 268 -26.13 -14.15 -7.49
N ALA A 269 -27.31 -14.74 -7.72
CA ALA A 269 -28.51 -14.00 -8.12
C ALA A 269 -29.00 -13.05 -7.01
N VAL A 270 -28.96 -13.48 -5.74
CA VAL A 270 -29.29 -12.65 -4.57
C VAL A 270 -28.26 -11.53 -4.37
N ALA A 271 -26.98 -11.82 -4.54
CA ALA A 271 -25.89 -10.83 -4.48
C ALA A 271 -26.07 -9.71 -5.53
N VAL A 272 -26.44 -10.05 -6.76
CA VAL A 272 -26.67 -9.08 -7.85
C VAL A 272 -27.91 -8.21 -7.60
N GLN A 273 -28.94 -8.72 -6.90
CA GLN A 273 -30.14 -7.95 -6.56
C GLN A 273 -29.99 -7.03 -5.35
N ALA A 274 -28.99 -7.27 -4.49
CA ALA A 274 -28.70 -6.49 -3.28
C ALA A 274 -27.61 -5.42 -3.46
N SER A 275 -27.07 -5.29 -4.69
CA SER A 275 -26.01 -4.33 -5.07
C SER A 275 -26.57 -3.02 -5.61
#